data_AF-A0A349YHA6-F1
#
_entry.id   AF-A0A349YHA6-F1
#
_cell.length_a   1.000
_cell.length_b   1.000
_cell.length_c   1.000
_cell.angle_alpha   90.00
_cell.angle_beta   90.00
_cell.angle_gamma   90.00
#
_symmetry.space_group_name_H-M   'P 1'
#
loop_
_entity.id
_entity.type
_entity.pdbx_description
1 polymer ?
#
loop_
_entity_poly.entity_id
_entity_poly.type
_entity_poly.pdbx_seq_one_letter_code
_entity_poly.pdbx_strand_id
1 'polypeptide(L)' 'MKDIRKMVVENKSECVHDLNREDNTLKILPKRIMTVPPTLICVCKFCNQGFKFVQNNDGLYSEE' A
#
# COMPACT_ATOMS: atom_id res chain seq x y z
N MET A 1 -1.23 10.35 -28.42
CA MET A 1 -1.44 9.44 -27.28
C MET A 1 -0.42 9.81 -26.21
N LYS A 2 -0.83 10.14 -24.99
CA LYS A 2 0.12 10.46 -23.91
C LYS A 2 0.70 9.14 -23.40
N ASP A 3 2.00 8.93 -23.63
CA ASP A 3 2.75 7.82 -23.06
C ASP A 3 2.64 7.86 -21.53
N ILE A 4 1.80 6.98 -20.97
CA ILE A 4 1.80 6.71 -19.54
C ILE A 4 3.00 5.80 -19.30
N ARG A 5 4.18 6.40 -19.13
CA ARG A 5 5.35 5.67 -18.66
C ARG A 5 5.01 5.12 -17.29
N LYS A 6 4.82 3.80 -17.20
CA LYS A 6 4.73 3.08 -15.93
C LYS A 6 6.00 3.44 -15.17
N MET A 7 5.89 4.32 -14.17
CA MET A 7 6.98 4.63 -13.25
C MET A 7 7.26 3.33 -12.50
N VAL A 8 8.14 2.49 -13.06
CA VAL A 8 8.80 1.43 -12.31
C VAL A 8 9.78 2.18 -11.43
N VAL A 9 9.28 2.61 -10.26
CA VAL A 9 10.10 3.25 -9.25
C VAL A 9 11.09 2.17 -8.83
N GLU A 10 12.37 2.40 -9.11
CA GLU A 10 13.45 1.55 -8.67
C GLU A 10 13.21 1.21 -7.21
N ASN A 11 13.13 -0.09 -6.89
CA ASN A 11 13.03 -0.56 -5.52
C ASN A 11 14.25 -0.02 -4.80
N LYS A 12 14.11 1.14 -4.13
CA LYS A 12 15.09 1.57 -3.15
C LYS A 12 15.13 0.44 -2.14
N SER A 13 16.30 -0.13 -1.91
CA SER A 13 16.53 -1.25 -0.99
C SER A 13 15.99 -1.01 0.43
N GLU A 14 15.61 0.23 0.74
CA GLU A 14 15.03 0.70 2.00
C GLU A 14 13.49 0.57 2.06
N CYS A 15 12.80 0.23 0.96
CA CYS A 15 11.34 0.17 0.95
C CYS A 15 10.81 -1.19 1.43
N VAL A 16 10.24 -1.22 2.64
CA VAL A 16 9.53 -2.39 3.18
C VAL A 16 8.02 -2.15 3.08
N HIS A 17 7.39 -2.72 2.06
CA HIS A 17 5.95 -2.59 1.77
C HIS A 17 5.08 -3.67 2.43
N ASP A 18 5.50 -4.18 3.60
CA ASP A 18 4.76 -5.19 4.35
C ASP A 18 4.06 -4.55 5.54
N LEU A 19 2.72 -4.49 5.52
CA LEU A 19 1.93 -3.92 6.62
C LEU A 19 2.14 -4.63 7.96
N ASN A 20 2.59 -5.89 7.95
CA ASN A 20 2.75 -6.68 9.16
C ASN A 20 4.14 -6.52 9.79
N ARG A 21 5.05 -5.78 9.15
CA ARG A 21 6.39 -5.51 9.67
C ARG A 21 6.44 -4.19 10.44
N GLU A 22 7.23 -4.18 11.51
CA GLU A 22 7.46 -2.99 12.35
C GLU A 22 8.21 -1.88 11.58
N ASP A 23 9.12 -2.26 10.68
CA ASP A 23 9.93 -1.35 9.86
C ASP A 23 9.26 -0.99 8.52
N ASN A 24 7.94 -1.16 8.41
CA ASN A 24 7.23 -0.83 7.19
C ASN A 24 7.34 0.66 6.85
N THR A 25 7.38 0.94 5.56
CA THR A 25 7.54 2.30 5.03
C THR A 25 6.21 2.92 4.60
N LEU A 26 5.12 2.21 4.86
CA LEU A 26 3.77 2.55 4.43
C LEU A 26 3.15 3.56 5.38
N LYS A 27 2.56 4.61 4.82
CA LYS A 27 1.69 5.55 5.52
C LYS A 27 0.24 5.19 5.20
N ILE A 28 -0.50 4.75 6.22
CA ILE A 28 -1.93 4.49 6.10
C ILE A 28 -2.65 5.82 5.83
N LEU A 29 -3.44 5.85 4.77
CA LEU A 29 -4.26 7.01 4.43
C LEU A 29 -5.56 6.98 5.26
N PRO A 30 -6.06 8.14 5.69
CA PRO A 30 -7.30 8.21 6.47
C PRO A 30 -8.45 7.59 5.68
N LYS A 31 -9.17 6.67 6.33
CA LYS A 31 -10.25 5.88 5.74
C LYS A 31 -11.35 6.82 5.24
N ARG A 32 -11.72 6.72 3.96
CA ARG A 32 -13.06 7.15 3.53
C ARG A 32 -14.01 6.03 3.93
N ILE A 33 -14.88 6.30 4.91
CA ILE A 33 -15.81 5.33 5.53
C ILE A 33 -16.85 4.91 4.48
N MET A 34 -16.53 4.00 3.55
CA MET A 34 -17.50 3.59 2.52
C MET A 34 -17.32 2.20 1.89
N THR A 35 -16.43 1.32 2.36
CA THR A 35 -16.22 0.01 1.68
C THR A 35 -16.16 -1.17 2.66
N VAL A 36 -17.03 -2.15 2.40
CA VAL A 36 -16.93 -3.54 2.87
C VAL A 36 -16.34 -4.34 1.70
N PRO A 37 -15.30 -5.16 1.86
CA PRO A 37 -14.57 -5.53 3.09
C PRO A 37 -13.61 -4.43 3.62
N PRO A 38 -13.13 -4.54 4.88
CA PRO A 38 -12.26 -3.56 5.50
C PRO A 38 -10.98 -3.38 4.69
N THR A 39 -10.89 -2.25 4.00
CA THR A 39 -9.77 -1.93 3.11
C THR A 39 -8.89 -0.87 3.75
N LEU A 40 -7.57 -1.06 3.66
CA LEU A 40 -6.55 -0.09 4.00
C LEU A 40 -5.86 0.38 2.73
N ILE A 41 -5.85 1.69 2.53
CA ILE A 41 -5.09 2.31 1.44
C ILE A 41 -3.86 2.93 2.07
N CYS A 42 -2.69 2.59 1.53
CA CYS A 42 -1.41 3.06 2.02
C CYS A 42 -0.62 3.71 0.89
N VAL A 43 0.33 4.57 1.27
CA VAL A 43 1.34 5.10 0.35
C VAL A 43 2.71 4.96 0.99
N CYS A 44 3.69 4.43 0.25
CA CYS A 44 5.06 4.37 0.74
C CYS A 44 5.64 5.78 0.84
N LYS A 45 6.24 6.13 1.99
CA LYS A 45 6.86 7.44 2.20
C LYS A 45 8.10 7.67 1.35
N PHE A 46 8.74 6.61 0.85
CA PHE A 46 10.03 6.70 0.13
C PHE A 46 9.91 6.62 -1.39
N CYS A 47 9.07 5.71 -1.89
CA CYS A 47 8.86 5.52 -3.33
C CYS A 47 7.54 6.13 -3.83
N ASN A 48 6.70 6.68 -2.93
CA ASN A 48 5.38 7.23 -3.24
C ASN A 48 4.42 6.25 -3.94
N GLN A 49 4.71 4.94 -3.89
CA GLN A 49 3.84 3.92 -4.46
C GLN A 49 2.61 3.72 -3.56
N GLY A 50 1.43 3.66 -4.19
CA GLY A 50 0.18 3.36 -3.52
C GLY A 50 -0.04 1.85 -3.42
N PHE A 51 -0.54 1.41 -2.27
CA PHE A 51 -0.86 0.02 -1.99
C PHE A 51 -2.27 -0.08 -1.42
N LYS A 52 -2.97 -1.16 -1.77
CA LYS A 52 -4.31 -1.47 -1.27
C LYS A 52 -4.26 -2.82 -0.60
N PHE A 53 -4.73 -2.87 0.64
CA PHE A 53 -4.77 -4.09 1.42
C PHE A 53 -6.19 -4.38 1.86
N VAL A 54 -6.59 -5.64 1.75
CA VAL A 54 -7.89 -6.15 2.19
C VAL A 54 -7.68 -6.98 3.45
N GLN A 55 -8.53 -6.78 4.45
CA GLN A 55 -8.53 -7.61 5.64
C GLN A 55 -9.13 -8.99 5.32
N ASN A 56 -8.38 -10.03 5.60
CA ASN A 56 -8.77 -11.43 5.51
C ASN A 56 -9.61 -11.85 6.73
N ASN A 57 -10.24 -13.03 6.64
CA ASN A 57 -11.08 -13.57 7.71
C ASN A 57 -10.30 -13.91 9.00
N ASP A 58 -8.97 -14.05 8.92
CA ASP A 58 -8.06 -14.25 10.05
C ASP A 58 -7.65 -12.93 10.74
N GLY A 59 -8.13 -11.79 10.23
CA GLY A 59 -7.82 -10.46 10.74
C GLY A 59 -6.53 -9.84 10.17
N LEU A 60 -5.74 -10.59 9.39
CA LEU A 60 -4.53 -10.10 8.73
C LEU A 60 -4.86 -9.35 7.44
N TYR A 61 -3.93 -8.52 6.97
CA TYR A 61 -4.05 -7.78 5.72
C TYR A 61 -3.19 -8.42 4.63
N SER A 62 -3.78 -8.64 3.45
CA SER A 62 -3.06 -9.02 2.23
C SER A 62 -3.23 -7.94 1.16
N GLU A 63 -2.19 -7.77 0.33
CA GLU A 63 -2.25 -6.90 -0.84
C GLU A 63 -3.32 -7.42 -1.81
N GLU A 64 -4.16 -6.51 -2.33
CA GLU A 64 -5.22 -6.82 -3.30
C GLU A 64 -4.72 -6.81 -4.75
#